data_AF-A0AAV0QZ60-F1
#
_entry.id   AF-A0AAV0QZ60-F1
#
_cell.length_a   1.000
_cell.length_b   1.000
_cell.length_c   1.000
_cell.angle_alpha   90.00
_cell.angle_beta   90.00
_cell.angle_gamma   90.00
#
_symmetry.space_group_name_H-M   'P 1'
#
loop_
_entity.id
_entity.type
_entity.pdbx_description
1 polymer ?
#
loop_
_entity_poly.entity_id
_entity_poly.type
_entity_poly.pdbx_seq_one_letter_code
_entity_poly.pdbx_strand_id
1 'polypeptide(L)'
;MMAYFRQCFPSTLSVTTIKELANALASHPPYQVPISTIKIKHLYCQVPQAEVLYSLNATIVSLANSSEKAGTLPWCLGLGIVRVIDTSKGLLYIITPVPQTTLEKVDLLLHGFIEIPTCLLKVQGCMSPYMPANVSPAS
;
A
#
# COMPACT_ATOMS: atom_id res chain seq x y z
N MET A 1 -8.37 -9.79 -0.66
CA MET A 1 -7.16 -8.98 -0.38
C MET A 1 -5.87 -9.81 -0.46
N MET A 2 -5.70 -10.88 0.31
CA MET A 2 -4.48 -11.72 0.23
C MET A 2 -4.25 -12.33 -1.15
N ALA A 3 -5.29 -12.92 -1.74
CA ALA A 3 -5.24 -13.46 -3.11
C ALA A 3 -4.92 -12.39 -4.18
N TYR A 4 -5.19 -11.10 -3.89
CA TYR A 4 -4.82 -10.00 -4.77
C TYR A 4 -3.31 -9.77 -4.73
N PHE A 5 -2.73 -9.55 -3.54
CA PHE A 5 -1.30 -9.33 -3.39
C PHE A 5 -0.43 -10.58 -3.65
N ARG A 6 -1.03 -11.78 -3.63
CA ARG A 6 -0.36 -12.99 -4.13
C ARG A 6 0.04 -12.85 -5.61
N GLN A 7 -0.68 -12.06 -6.40
CA GLN A 7 -0.38 -11.84 -7.82
C GLN A 7 0.91 -11.04 -8.06
N CYS A 8 1.51 -10.44 -7.01
CA CYS A 8 2.83 -9.82 -7.11
C CYS A 8 3.96 -10.84 -7.39
N PHE A 9 3.67 -12.14 -7.23
CA PHE A 9 4.64 -13.22 -7.39
C PHE A 9 4.21 -14.20 -8.48
N PRO A 10 5.15 -14.89 -9.15
CA PRO A 10 4.85 -15.95 -10.10
C PRO A 10 3.89 -16.99 -9.51
N SER A 11 3.02 -17.58 -10.34
CA SER A 11 2.10 -18.65 -9.92
C SER A 11 2.85 -19.90 -9.41
N THR A 12 4.10 -20.09 -9.82
CA THR A 12 4.98 -21.19 -9.40
C THR A 12 5.48 -21.09 -7.97
N LEU A 13 5.44 -19.90 -7.35
CA LEU A 13 5.85 -19.74 -5.96
C LEU A 13 4.81 -20.41 -5.04
N SER A 14 5.17 -21.45 -4.30
CA SER A 14 4.24 -22.18 -3.42
C SER A 14 3.96 -21.39 -2.13
N VAL A 15 3.27 -20.26 -2.24
CA VAL A 15 2.76 -19.50 -1.09
C VAL A 15 1.40 -20.07 -0.74
N THR A 16 1.38 -20.91 0.29
CA THR A 16 0.18 -21.62 0.76
C THR A 16 -0.31 -21.05 2.09
N THR A 17 0.56 -20.37 2.84
CA THR A 17 0.25 -19.77 4.13
C THR A 17 0.34 -18.24 4.12
N ILE A 18 -0.35 -17.60 5.06
CA ILE A 18 -0.29 -16.15 5.28
C ILE A 18 1.13 -15.72 5.67
N LYS A 19 1.85 -16.55 6.44
CA LYS A 19 3.24 -16.28 6.86
C LYS A 19 4.20 -16.25 5.66
N GLU A 20 4.07 -17.20 4.75
CA GLU A 20 4.85 -17.22 3.51
C GLU A 20 4.56 -15.99 2.66
N LEU A 21 3.29 -15.59 2.54
CA LEU A 21 2.91 -14.40 1.79
C LEU A 21 3.48 -13.13 2.42
N ALA A 22 3.40 -13.01 3.75
CA ALA A 22 3.95 -11.89 4.49
C ALA A 22 5.47 -11.78 4.27
N ASN A 23 6.20 -12.89 4.36
CA ASN A 23 7.65 -12.93 4.12
C ASN A 23 8.01 -12.58 2.67
N ALA A 24 7.23 -13.09 1.71
CA ALA A 24 7.43 -12.79 0.30
C ALA A 24 7.20 -11.30 0.02
N LEU A 25 6.10 -10.72 0.52
CA LEU A 25 5.82 -9.28 0.42
C LEU A 25 6.87 -8.45 1.16
N ALA A 26 7.41 -8.95 2.26
CA ALA A 26 8.44 -8.26 3.01
C ALA A 26 9.73 -8.09 2.22
N SER A 27 10.07 -9.10 1.42
CA SER A 27 11.31 -9.18 0.62
C SER A 27 11.12 -8.70 -0.82
N HIS A 28 9.90 -8.36 -1.22
CA HIS A 28 9.59 -7.94 -2.59
C HIS A 28 10.03 -6.50 -2.84
N PRO A 29 10.75 -6.20 -3.94
CA PRO A 29 11.14 -4.84 -4.28
C PRO A 29 9.89 -3.99 -4.60
N PRO A 30 9.68 -2.86 -3.90
CA PRO A 30 8.57 -1.96 -4.19
C PRO A 30 8.85 -1.10 -5.43
N TYR A 31 7.79 -0.67 -6.10
CA TYR A 31 7.85 0.42 -7.08
C TYR A 31 8.17 1.73 -6.39
N GLN A 32 9.01 2.56 -7.02
CA GLN A 32 9.34 3.90 -6.54
C GLN A 32 8.51 4.91 -7.31
N VAL A 33 7.74 5.72 -6.59
CA VAL A 33 6.84 6.71 -7.18
C VAL A 33 7.15 8.08 -6.60
N PRO A 34 7.46 9.10 -7.40
CA PRO A 34 7.64 10.46 -6.89
C PRO A 34 6.37 10.97 -6.20
N ILE A 35 6.50 11.52 -4.99
CA ILE A 35 5.38 12.12 -4.26
C ILE A 35 4.77 13.26 -5.08
N SER A 36 5.60 14.03 -5.79
CA SER A 36 5.16 15.19 -6.59
C SER A 36 4.24 14.84 -7.76
N THR A 37 4.23 13.58 -8.22
CA THR A 37 3.39 13.13 -9.34
C THR A 37 2.06 12.54 -8.89
N ILE A 38 1.82 12.46 -7.58
CA ILE A 38 0.68 11.75 -6.99
C ILE A 38 -0.13 12.68 -6.08
N LYS A 39 -1.43 12.75 -6.33
CA LYS A 39 -2.42 13.36 -5.44
C LYS A 39 -2.83 12.33 -4.37
N ILE A 40 -3.08 12.78 -3.15
CA ILE A 40 -3.56 11.92 -2.07
C ILE A 40 -4.92 12.44 -1.62
N LYS A 41 -5.91 11.54 -1.54
CA LYS A 41 -7.25 11.87 -1.06
C LYS A 41 -7.75 10.85 -0.05
N HIS A 42 -8.08 11.33 1.14
CA HIS A 42 -8.77 10.56 2.17
C HIS A 42 -10.27 10.58 1.89
N LEU A 43 -10.88 9.40 1.84
CA LEU A 43 -12.28 9.27 1.43
C LEU A 43 -13.28 9.60 2.55
N TYR A 44 -12.88 9.40 3.81
CA TYR A 44 -13.82 9.37 4.92
C TYR A 44 -13.40 10.25 6.11
N CYS A 45 -12.25 10.91 6.03
CA CYS A 45 -11.77 11.80 7.07
C CYS A 45 -11.06 13.00 6.43
N GLN A 46 -10.97 14.08 7.20
CA GLN A 46 -10.08 15.19 6.89
C GLN A 46 -8.79 14.96 7.68
N VAL A 47 -7.67 14.89 6.97
CA VAL A 47 -6.35 14.76 7.58
C VAL A 47 -5.63 16.10 7.42
N PRO A 48 -5.06 16.67 8.51
CA PRO A 48 -4.26 17.88 8.41
C PRO A 48 -3.17 17.73 7.35
N GLN A 49 -2.89 18.79 6.58
CA GLN A 49 -1.98 18.71 5.44
C GLN A 49 -0.57 18.19 5.82
N ALA A 50 -0.10 18.51 7.03
CA ALA A 50 1.17 18.02 7.56
C ALA A 50 1.21 16.51 7.81
N GLU A 51 0.04 15.86 7.97
CA GLU A 51 -0.09 14.45 8.33
C GLU A 51 -0.54 13.57 7.15
N VAL A 52 -0.92 14.18 6.01
CA VAL A 52 -1.43 13.46 4.83
C VAL A 52 -0.49 12.33 4.40
N LEU A 53 0.81 12.61 4.32
CA LEU A 53 1.79 11.58 3.95
C LEU A 53 1.93 10.52 5.04
N TYR A 54 2.15 10.92 6.29
CA TYR A 54 2.33 9.98 7.40
C TYR A 54 1.13 9.03 7.59
N SER A 55 -0.09 9.50 7.32
CA SER A 55 -1.29 8.69 7.39
C SER A 55 -1.37 7.55 6.38
N LEU A 56 -0.52 7.55 5.34
CA LEU A 56 -0.43 6.47 4.37
C LEU A 56 0.54 5.35 4.79
N ASN A 57 1.30 5.51 5.87
CA ASN A 57 2.28 4.51 6.28
C ASN A 57 1.58 3.19 6.65
N ALA A 58 2.06 2.10 6.04
CA ALA A 58 1.52 0.75 6.25
C ALA A 58 0.00 0.65 6.02
N THR A 59 -0.52 1.41 5.04
CA THR A 59 -1.93 1.32 4.65
C THR A 59 -2.09 0.70 3.26
N ILE A 60 -3.32 0.27 2.99
CA ILE A 60 -3.74 -0.13 1.64
C ILE A 60 -4.45 1.06 1.01
N VAL A 61 -3.94 1.45 -0.15
CA VAL A 61 -4.48 2.54 -0.95
C VAL A 61 -5.05 1.99 -2.24
N SER A 62 -6.07 2.67 -2.78
CA SER A 62 -6.46 2.48 -4.16
C SER A 62 -5.56 3.33 -5.07
N LEU A 63 -5.03 2.68 -6.10
CA LEU A 63 -4.26 3.27 -7.19
C LEU A 63 -5.26 3.71 -8.25
N ALA A 64 -5.39 5.01 -8.46
CA ALA A 64 -6.43 5.57 -9.30
C ALA A 64 -5.88 6.60 -10.29
N ASN A 65 -6.63 6.81 -11.36
CA ASN A 65 -6.48 7.96 -12.23
C ASN A 65 -7.58 8.97 -11.91
N SER A 66 -7.20 10.21 -11.66
CA SER A 66 -8.11 11.33 -11.46
C SER A 66 -8.80 11.64 -12.78
N SER A 67 -10.12 11.73 -12.74
CA SER A 67 -10.87 12.12 -13.92
C SER A 67 -10.77 13.63 -14.09
N GLU A 68 -10.45 14.09 -15.30
CA GLU A 68 -10.45 15.51 -15.65
C GLU A 68 -11.87 16.11 -15.64
N LYS A 69 -12.92 15.28 -15.71
CA LYS A 69 -14.31 15.74 -15.74
C LYS A 69 -14.88 15.92 -14.34
N ALA A 70 -15.23 17.16 -14.02
CA ALA A 70 -15.97 17.51 -12.82
C ALA A 70 -17.25 16.65 -12.68
N GLY A 71 -17.45 16.04 -11.51
CA GLY A 71 -18.61 15.20 -11.22
C GLY A 71 -18.45 13.70 -11.52
N THR A 72 -17.32 13.27 -12.07
CA THR A 72 -17.03 11.84 -12.29
C THR A 72 -16.13 11.26 -11.21
N LEU A 73 -16.41 10.04 -10.77
CA LEU A 73 -15.60 9.35 -9.76
C LEU A 73 -14.26 8.91 -10.38
N PRO A 74 -13.15 8.97 -9.61
CA PRO A 74 -11.86 8.46 -10.07
C PRO A 74 -11.93 6.97 -10.45
N TRP A 75 -11.20 6.57 -11.48
CA TRP A 75 -11.14 5.16 -11.88
C TRP A 75 -10.08 4.43 -11.06
N CYS A 76 -10.50 3.43 -10.29
CA CYS A 76 -9.58 2.55 -9.55
C CYS A 76 -8.93 1.53 -10.50
N LEU A 77 -7.61 1.63 -10.65
CA LEU A 77 -6.78 0.75 -11.48
C LEU A 77 -6.24 -0.45 -10.69
N GLY A 78 -6.28 -0.38 -9.36
CA GLY A 78 -5.90 -1.48 -8.47
C GLY A 78 -5.67 -1.04 -7.04
N LEU A 79 -5.04 -1.90 -6.25
CA LEU A 79 -4.67 -1.64 -4.86
C LEU A 79 -3.14 -1.69 -4.70
N GLY A 80 -2.63 -0.91 -3.77
CA GLY A 80 -1.22 -0.88 -3.40
C GLY A 80 -1.03 -0.92 -1.89
N ILE A 81 0.04 -1.58 -1.44
CA ILE A 81 0.56 -1.47 -0.08
C ILE A 81 1.61 -0.37 -0.07
N VAL A 82 1.40 0.68 0.71
CA VAL A 82 2.43 1.71 0.94
C VAL A 82 3.38 1.17 2.00
N ARG A 83 4.58 0.79 1.57
CA ARG A 83 5.59 0.18 2.45
C ARG A 83 6.37 1.22 3.23
N VAL A 84 6.84 2.24 2.52
CA VAL A 84 7.69 3.30 3.06
C VAL A 84 7.38 4.60 2.31
N ILE A 85 7.49 5.70 3.04
CA ILE A 85 7.43 7.06 2.51
C ILE A 85 8.76 7.70 2.88
N ASP A 86 9.56 8.05 1.87
CA ASP A 86 10.83 8.74 2.06
C ASP A 86 10.65 10.20 1.64
N THR A 87 10.27 11.04 2.60
CA THR A 87 10.07 12.48 2.39
C THR A 87 11.38 13.20 2.07
N SER A 88 12.53 12.65 2.50
CA SER A 88 13.84 13.23 2.19
C SER A 88 14.19 13.09 0.71
N LYS A 89 13.78 11.99 0.07
CA LYS A 89 13.92 11.75 -1.37
C LYS A 89 12.69 12.14 -2.19
N GLY A 90 11.58 12.46 -1.53
CA GLY A 90 10.31 12.73 -2.20
C GLY A 90 9.72 11.48 -2.87
N LEU A 91 9.89 10.28 -2.28
CA LEU A 91 9.47 9.01 -2.88
C LEU A 91 8.46 8.24 -2.01
N LEU A 92 7.49 7.61 -2.69
CA LEU A 92 6.62 6.56 -2.16
C LEU A 92 7.07 5.20 -2.66
N TYR A 93 7.09 4.22 -1.77
CA TYR A 93 7.43 2.83 -2.09
C TYR A 93 6.17 1.95 -2.00
N ILE A 94 5.70 1.46 -3.15
CA ILE A 94 4.42 0.75 -3.26
C ILE A 94 4.62 -0.67 -3.77
N ILE A 95 4.01 -1.65 -3.09
CA ILE A 95 3.88 -3.02 -3.59
C ILE A 95 2.49 -3.21 -4.17
N THR A 96 2.41 -3.72 -5.40
CA THR A 96 1.16 -3.94 -6.11
C THR A 96 1.34 -4.95 -7.25
N PRO A 97 0.33 -5.78 -7.55
CA PRO A 97 0.33 -6.63 -8.74
C PRO A 97 -0.04 -5.86 -10.01
N VAL A 98 -0.39 -4.57 -9.91
CA VAL A 98 -0.72 -3.75 -11.09
C VAL A 98 0.51 -3.63 -12.00
N PRO A 99 0.40 -3.97 -13.29
CA PRO A 99 1.51 -3.87 -14.23
C PRO A 99 2.01 -2.43 -14.40
N GLN A 100 3.30 -2.27 -14.67
CA GLN A 100 3.94 -0.95 -14.83
C GLN A 100 3.21 -0.04 -15.84
N THR A 101 2.79 -0.58 -16.99
CA THR A 101 2.07 0.17 -18.04
C THR A 101 0.73 0.75 -17.57
N THR A 102 0.13 0.17 -16.54
CA THR A 102 -1.07 0.69 -15.89
C THR A 102 -0.71 1.64 -14.75
N LEU A 103 0.37 1.36 -14.01
CA LEU A 103 0.87 2.25 -12.95
C LEU A 103 1.29 3.62 -13.47
N GLU A 104 1.81 3.71 -14.69
CA GLU A 104 2.14 4.98 -15.35
C GLU A 104 0.94 5.92 -15.54
N LYS A 105 -0.29 5.40 -15.41
CA LYS A 105 -1.54 6.17 -15.50
C LYS A 105 -2.07 6.61 -14.14
N VAL A 106 -1.44 6.18 -13.06
CA VAL A 106 -1.86 6.51 -11.69
C VAL A 106 -1.34 7.89 -11.33
N ASP A 107 -2.26 8.81 -11.04
CA ASP A 107 -1.94 10.15 -10.54
C ASP A 107 -2.61 10.44 -9.18
N LEU A 108 -3.34 9.47 -8.63
CA LEU A 108 -4.15 9.61 -7.42
C LEU A 108 -4.08 8.36 -6.54
N LEU A 109 -3.81 8.57 -5.26
CA LEU A 109 -3.99 7.59 -4.20
C LEU A 109 -5.24 7.92 -3.40
N LEU A 110 -6.16 6.96 -3.33
CA LEU A 110 -7.34 7.04 -2.49
C LEU A 110 -7.10 6.22 -1.22
N HIS A 111 -7.07 6.91 -0.08
CA HIS A 111 -6.95 6.29 1.22
C HIS A 111 -8.34 6.09 1.85
N GLY A 112 -8.75 4.83 1.97
CA GLY A 112 -9.97 4.42 2.66
C GLY A 112 -9.69 3.89 4.07
N PHE A 113 -10.62 3.10 4.61
CA PHE A 113 -10.45 2.43 5.91
C PHE A 113 -9.92 0.99 5.80
N ILE A 114 -9.30 0.63 4.68
CA ILE A 114 -8.75 -0.72 4.52
C ILE A 114 -7.38 -0.74 5.18
N GLU A 115 -7.32 -1.31 6.37
CA GLU A 115 -6.07 -1.56 7.08
C GLU A 115 -5.34 -2.78 6.50
N ILE A 116 -4.01 -2.74 6.54
CA ILE A 116 -3.21 -3.95 6.28
C ILE A 116 -3.48 -4.94 7.43
N PRO A 117 -3.91 -6.18 7.14
CA PRO A 117 -4.09 -7.17 8.18
C PRO A 117 -2.80 -7.39 8.94
N THR A 118 -2.85 -7.31 10.26
CA THR A 118 -1.68 -7.34 11.13
C THR A 118 -0.83 -8.61 10.95
N CYS A 119 -1.43 -9.72 10.49
CA CYS A 119 -0.73 -10.94 10.13
C CYS A 119 0.24 -10.79 8.95
N LEU A 120 0.08 -9.79 8.08
CA LEU A 120 1.05 -9.42 7.05
C LEU A 120 2.19 -8.53 7.56
N LEU A 121 2.00 -7.90 8.73
CA LEU A 121 3.00 -7.03 9.36
C LEU A 121 3.89 -7.79 10.35
N LYS A 122 3.50 -9.01 10.74
CA LYS A 122 4.23 -9.86 11.68
C LYS A 122 5.11 -10.86 10.95
N VAL A 123 6.41 -10.59 10.89
CA VAL A 123 7.43 -11.58 10.54
C VAL A 123 8.11 -12.02 11.83
N GLN A 124 8.19 -13.34 12.08
CA GLN A 124 8.76 -13.88 13.32
C GLN A 124 10.21 -13.40 13.49
N GLY A 125 10.51 -12.73 14.61
CA GLY A 125 11.82 -12.12 14.89
C GLY A 125 11.94 -10.63 14.51
N CYS A 126 10.94 -10.05 13.85
CA CYS A 126 10.93 -8.63 13.46
C CYS A 126 9.67 -7.93 14.00
N MET A 127 9.85 -6.88 14.80
CA MET A 127 8.76 -6.00 15.23
C MET A 127 8.52 -4.95 14.14
N SER A 128 7.31 -4.92 13.56
CA SER A 128 6.92 -3.83 12.67
C SER A 128 6.76 -2.53 13.47
N PRO A 129 7.35 -1.41 13.04
CA PRO A 129 7.24 -0.12 13.76
C PRO A 129 5.81 0.43 13.76
N TYR A 130 4.93 -0.13 12.94
CA TYR A 130 3.52 0.27 12.82
C TYR A 130 2.57 -0.65 13.60
N MET A 131 3.10 -1.58 14.40
CA MET A 131 2.29 -2.41 15.27
C MET A 131 2.03 -1.68 16.60
N PRO A 132 0.78 -1.43 16.99
CA PRO A 132 0.51 -0.83 18.29
C PRO A 132 1.07 -1.73 19.40
N ALA A 133 1.71 -1.11 20.41
CA ALA A 133 2.42 -1.81 21.49
C ALA A 133 1.55 -2.77 22.32
N ASN A 134 0.24 -2.74 22.12
CA ASN A 134 -0.76 -3.40 22.95
C ASN A 134 -1.17 -4.79 22.39
N VAL A 135 -0.60 -5.21 21.26
CA VAL A 135 -0.89 -6.54 20.68
C VAL A 135 0.14 -7.52 21.20
N SER A 136 -0.17 -8.16 22.33
CA SER A 136 0.64 -9.27 22.84
C SER A 136 0.84 -10.31 21.73
N PRO A 137 2.04 -10.93 21.62
CA PRO A 137 2.17 -12.12 20.80
C PRO A 137 1.17 -13.15 21.34
N ALA A 138 0.31 -13.67 20.46
CA ALA A 138 -0.50 -14.83 20.83
C ALA A 138 0.48 -15.97 21.13
N SER A 139 0.43 -16.46 22.36
CA SER A 139 1.20 -17.61 22.85
C SER A 139 0.92 -18.88 22.07
#